data_AF-A0A832ZAG9-F1
#
_entry.id   AF-A0A832ZAG9-F1
#
_cell.length_a   1.000
_cell.length_b   1.000
_cell.length_c   1.000
_cell.angle_alpha   90.00
_cell.angle_beta   90.00
_cell.angle_gamma   90.00
#
_symmetry.space_group_name_H-M   'P 1'
#
loop_
_entity.id
_entity.type
_entity.pdbx_description
1 polymer ?
#
loop_
_entity_poly.entity_id
_entity_poly.type
_entity_poly.pdbx_seq_one_letter_code
_entity_poly.pdbx_strand_id
1 'polypeptide(L)'
;ESYSILVSVETAGRSKDGNYYSMSGLKVLTPPFDELFLKAREIGVPTIGIGDGGNEIGMGNIKHLIEKYIPLGEKISTIVETDELIVSAVSNWGAYGLVAQVSLEIGENLLKDWNERKNLMTMVSAGLIDGIVKKPVMSVDGLSVEIHEKIVELLKETVNHQL
;
A
#
# COMPACT_ATOMS: atom_id res chain seq x y z
N GLU A 1 6.84 -17.42 14.81
CA GLU A 1 7.18 -17.60 13.38
C GLU A 1 8.29 -16.61 13.05
N SER A 2 9.42 -17.07 12.48
CA SER A 2 10.52 -16.19 12.09
C SER A 2 10.39 -15.86 10.61
N TYR A 3 9.78 -14.71 10.31
CA TYR A 3 9.69 -14.18 8.95
C TYR A 3 11.04 -13.58 8.53
N SER A 4 11.45 -13.76 7.27
CA SER A 4 12.69 -13.18 6.74
C SER A 4 12.50 -11.77 6.17
N ILE A 5 11.26 -11.35 5.93
CA ILE A 5 10.87 -10.02 5.48
C ILE A 5 9.40 -9.79 5.86
N LEU A 6 9.03 -8.54 6.17
CA LEU A 6 7.64 -8.09 6.25
C LEU A 6 7.36 -7.01 5.21
N VAL A 7 6.21 -7.11 4.54
CA VAL A 7 5.76 -6.12 3.56
C VAL A 7 4.36 -5.66 3.94
N SER A 8 4.19 -4.35 4.12
CA SER A 8 2.89 -3.71 4.31
C SER A 8 2.42 -3.12 2.99
N VAL A 9 1.16 -3.34 2.64
CA VAL A 9 0.48 -2.65 1.54
C VAL A 9 -0.82 -2.08 2.08
N GLU A 10 -0.95 -0.75 2.10
CA GLU A 10 -2.17 -0.05 2.51
C GLU A 10 -2.68 -0.46 3.90
N THR A 11 -1.76 -0.69 4.85
CA THR A 11 -2.10 -1.10 6.21
C THR A 11 -1.95 0.08 7.16
N ALA A 12 -3.00 0.40 7.92
CA ALA A 12 -2.99 1.53 8.84
C ALA A 12 -1.88 1.42 9.91
N GLY A 13 -1.14 2.50 10.12
CA GLY A 13 -0.16 2.64 11.19
C GLY A 13 -0.64 3.60 12.28
N ARG A 14 -0.21 3.38 13.52
CA ARG A 14 -0.57 4.26 14.64
C ARG A 14 0.01 5.66 14.45
N SER A 15 -0.78 6.67 14.77
CA SER A 15 -0.32 8.05 14.89
C SER A 15 0.45 8.25 16.20
N LYS A 16 1.00 9.45 16.41
CA LYS A 16 1.71 9.84 17.65
C LYS A 16 0.88 9.67 18.92
N ASP A 17 -0.45 9.66 18.83
CA ASP A 17 -1.35 9.47 19.97
C ASP A 17 -1.77 8.01 20.20
N GLY A 18 -1.19 7.08 19.44
CA GLY A 18 -1.46 5.64 19.51
C GLY A 18 -2.75 5.20 18.80
N ASN A 19 -3.51 6.11 18.18
CA ASN A 19 -4.72 5.77 17.42
C ASN A 19 -4.46 5.65 15.93
N TYR A 20 -5.40 5.03 15.22
CA TYR A 20 -5.42 4.91 13.76
C TYR A 20 -6.45 5.86 13.19
N TYR A 21 -6.12 6.54 12.10
CA TYR A 21 -6.99 7.53 11.47
C TYR A 21 -7.15 7.24 9.98
N SER A 22 -8.32 7.58 9.42
CA SER A 22 -8.50 7.71 7.99
C SER A 22 -7.91 9.03 7.49
N MET A 23 -7.80 9.19 6.17
CA MET A 23 -7.43 10.46 5.53
C MET A 23 -8.36 11.62 5.91
N SER A 24 -9.62 11.35 6.24
CA SER A 24 -10.58 12.35 6.75
C SER A 24 -10.42 12.67 8.24
N GLY A 25 -9.41 12.11 8.92
CA GLY A 25 -9.13 12.31 10.34
C GLY A 25 -10.11 11.63 11.29
N LEU A 26 -10.91 10.69 10.79
CA LEU A 26 -11.80 9.87 11.62
C LEU A 26 -11.02 8.72 12.22
N LYS A 27 -11.25 8.42 13.50
CA LYS A 27 -10.61 7.29 14.16
C LYS A 27 -11.10 5.98 13.54
N VAL A 28 -10.18 5.10 13.16
CA VAL A 28 -10.44 3.79 12.56
C VAL A 28 -10.23 2.72 13.61
N LEU A 29 -11.17 1.78 13.69
CA LEU A 29 -11.01 0.55 14.47
C LEU A 29 -10.39 -0.51 13.54
N THR A 30 -9.15 -0.86 13.81
CA THR A 30 -8.41 -1.91 13.12
C THR A 30 -7.61 -2.71 14.14
N PRO A 31 -7.37 -4.01 13.91
CA PRO A 31 -6.32 -4.71 14.64
C PRO A 31 -4.98 -3.97 14.49
N PRO A 32 -4.14 -3.92 15.54
CA PRO A 32 -2.88 -3.19 15.53
C PRO A 32 -1.78 -3.99 14.80
N PHE A 33 -1.96 -4.23 13.50
CA PHE A 33 -1.01 -4.99 12.69
C PHE A 33 0.39 -4.35 12.63
N ASP A 34 0.47 -3.05 12.88
CA ASP A 34 1.73 -2.31 12.97
C ASP A 34 2.65 -2.76 14.11
N GLU A 35 2.13 -3.45 15.14
CA GLU A 35 2.97 -4.06 16.18
C GLU A 35 3.96 -5.08 15.61
N LEU A 36 3.59 -5.77 14.53
CA LEU A 36 4.48 -6.72 13.87
C LEU A 36 5.69 -6.01 13.26
N PHE A 37 5.49 -4.81 12.70
CA PHE A 37 6.56 -4.02 12.08
C PHE A 37 7.47 -3.37 13.11
N LEU A 38 6.92 -2.88 14.23
CA LEU A 38 7.71 -2.40 15.35
C LEU A 38 8.63 -3.50 15.89
N LYS A 39 8.09 -4.71 16.12
CA LYS A 39 8.86 -5.87 16.58
C LYS A 39 9.88 -6.34 15.54
N ALA A 40 9.51 -6.38 14.27
CA ALA A 40 10.42 -6.77 13.19
C ALA A 40 11.67 -5.89 13.17
N ARG A 41 11.50 -4.57 13.32
CA ARG A 41 12.61 -3.63 13.39
C ARG A 41 13.50 -3.84 14.61
N GLU A 42 12.91 -4.13 15.78
CA GLU A 42 13.67 -4.44 17.01
C GLU A 42 14.57 -5.67 16.87
N ILE A 43 14.13 -6.67 16.11
CA ILE A 43 14.87 -7.93 15.89
C ILE A 43 15.65 -7.96 14.57
N GLY A 44 15.68 -6.85 13.81
CA GLY A 44 16.41 -6.72 12.56
C GLY A 44 15.85 -7.53 11.38
N VAL A 45 14.55 -7.81 11.36
CA VAL A 45 13.87 -8.36 10.17
C VAL A 45 13.60 -7.22 9.18
N PRO A 46 14.04 -7.33 7.91
CA PRO A 46 13.80 -6.32 6.89
C PRO A 46 12.30 -6.02 6.70
N THR A 47 11.99 -4.74 6.50
CA THR A 47 10.61 -4.24 6.35
C THR A 47 10.45 -3.33 5.14
N ILE A 48 9.35 -3.51 4.39
CA ILE A 48 8.93 -2.64 3.28
C ILE A 48 7.52 -2.11 3.58
N GLY A 49 7.33 -0.81 3.48
CA GLY A 49 6.02 -0.16 3.52
C GLY A 49 5.59 0.35 2.14
N ILE A 50 4.33 0.16 1.78
CA ILE A 50 3.71 0.73 0.59
C ILE A 50 2.43 1.48 1.01
N GLY A 51 2.37 2.77 0.69
CA GLY A 51 1.26 3.64 1.04
C GLY A 51 1.05 4.75 0.00
N ASP A 52 -0.08 5.46 0.10
CA ASP A 52 -0.42 6.60 -0.74
C ASP A 52 -0.97 7.82 0.04
N GLY A 53 -1.40 7.67 1.30
CA GLY A 53 -2.04 8.72 2.09
C GLY A 53 -1.14 9.37 3.16
N GLY A 54 -0.28 8.60 3.81
CA GLY A 54 0.60 9.06 4.90
C GLY A 54 0.24 8.54 6.30
N ASN A 55 -0.86 7.80 6.43
CA ASN A 55 -1.34 7.17 7.66
C ASN A 55 -1.08 5.65 7.71
N GLU A 56 -0.40 5.10 6.71
CA GLU A 56 -0.07 3.68 6.55
C GLU A 56 1.32 3.34 7.11
N ILE A 57 1.53 2.09 7.49
CA ILE A 57 2.82 1.56 7.95
C ILE A 57 3.92 1.87 6.92
N GLY A 58 5.02 2.48 7.39
CA GLY A 58 6.16 2.91 6.58
C GLY A 58 6.19 4.40 6.28
N MET A 59 5.03 5.07 6.23
CA MET A 59 4.96 6.51 6.00
C MET A 59 5.58 7.36 7.12
N GLY A 60 5.89 6.75 8.27
CA GLY A 60 6.71 7.34 9.33
C GLY A 60 8.04 7.87 8.80
N ASN A 61 8.64 7.21 7.80
CA ASN A 61 9.94 7.59 7.20
C ASN A 61 9.92 9.02 6.63
N ILE A 62 8.75 9.47 6.18
CA ILE A 62 8.54 10.79 5.59
C ILE A 62 7.49 11.61 6.34
N LYS A 63 7.25 11.30 7.62
CA LYS A 63 6.24 11.95 8.47
C LYS A 63 6.27 13.48 8.37
N HIS A 64 7.45 14.09 8.38
CA HIS A 64 7.60 15.54 8.28
C HIS A 64 7.03 16.13 6.97
N LEU A 65 7.07 15.37 5.86
CA LEU A 65 6.43 15.78 4.60
C LEU A 65 4.91 15.62 4.69
N ILE A 66 4.44 14.52 5.31
CA ILE A 66 3.00 14.28 5.51
C ILE A 66 2.40 15.41 6.37
N GLU A 67 3.02 15.75 7.49
CA GLU A 67 2.58 16.84 8.37
C GLU A 67 2.53 18.20 7.66
N LYS A 68 3.44 18.43 6.71
CA LYS A 68 3.54 19.70 5.99
C LYS A 68 2.59 19.83 4.81
N TYR A 69 2.36 18.75 4.06
CA TYR A 69 1.71 18.82 2.75
C TYR A 69 0.36 18.12 2.68
N ILE A 70 0.06 17.20 3.60
CA ILE A 70 -1.21 16.45 3.59
C ILE A 70 -2.21 17.13 4.53
N PRO A 71 -3.47 17.34 4.10
CA PRO A 71 -4.53 17.83 4.97
C PRO A 71 -4.66 16.96 6.24
N LEU A 72 -4.73 17.61 7.40
CA LEU A 72 -4.74 16.93 8.71
C LEU A 72 -3.48 16.11 9.03
N GLY A 73 -2.37 16.31 8.29
CA GLY A 73 -1.13 15.53 8.43
C GLY A 73 -0.59 15.43 9.85
N GLU A 74 -0.62 16.52 10.63
CA GLU A 74 -0.19 16.52 12.05
C GLU A 74 -0.97 15.54 12.94
N LYS A 75 -2.21 15.21 12.54
CA LYS A 75 -3.09 14.29 13.26
C LYS A 75 -2.99 12.87 12.70
N ILE A 76 -3.03 12.72 11.38
CA ILE A 76 -3.18 11.40 10.75
C ILE A 76 -1.85 10.70 10.48
N SER A 77 -0.75 11.46 10.43
CA SER A 77 0.56 10.88 10.09
C SER A 77 0.91 9.76 11.06
N THR A 78 1.21 8.59 10.49
CA THR A 78 1.72 7.46 11.24
C THR A 78 3.13 7.76 11.77
N ILE A 79 3.48 7.18 12.91
CA ILE A 79 4.84 7.16 13.44
C ILE A 79 5.58 5.86 13.11
N VAL A 80 4.91 4.93 12.41
CA VAL A 80 5.46 3.61 12.10
C VAL A 80 6.33 3.72 10.85
N GLU A 81 7.63 3.53 11.06
CA GLU A 81 8.66 3.52 10.02
C GLU A 81 8.91 2.08 9.51
N THR A 82 9.46 1.97 8.31
CA THR A 82 9.98 0.74 7.70
C THR A 82 11.39 0.98 7.17
N ASP A 83 12.14 -0.08 6.85
CA ASP A 83 13.49 0.08 6.30
C ASP A 83 13.44 0.70 4.90
N GLU A 84 12.51 0.22 4.08
CA GLU A 84 12.23 0.78 2.75
C GLU A 84 10.77 1.25 2.64
N LEU A 85 10.53 2.31 1.88
CA LEU A 85 9.21 2.88 1.65
C LEU A 85 8.98 3.11 0.15
N ILE A 86 7.84 2.62 -0.35
CA ILE A 86 7.32 2.92 -1.68
C ILE A 86 6.10 3.83 -1.51
N VAL A 87 6.18 5.03 -2.07
CA VAL A 87 5.05 5.97 -2.18
C VAL A 87 4.51 5.89 -3.59
N SER A 88 3.19 5.78 -3.73
CA SER A 88 2.52 5.74 -5.04
C SER A 88 1.19 6.48 -4.99
N ALA A 89 0.53 6.65 -6.13
CA ALA A 89 -0.78 7.32 -6.18
C ALA A 89 -1.93 6.41 -5.71
N VAL A 90 -1.75 5.09 -5.81
CA VAL A 90 -2.64 4.03 -5.32
C VAL A 90 -1.72 2.91 -4.85
N SER A 91 -1.81 2.49 -3.59
CA SER A 91 -0.90 1.49 -3.00
C SER A 91 -0.81 0.18 -3.79
N ASN A 92 -1.88 -0.25 -4.45
CA ASN A 92 -1.84 -1.39 -5.38
C ASN A 92 -0.82 -1.19 -6.49
N TRP A 93 -0.74 0.00 -7.08
CA TRP A 93 0.22 0.32 -8.14
C TRP A 93 1.65 0.33 -7.61
N GLY A 94 1.89 0.81 -6.39
CA GLY A 94 3.18 0.69 -5.72
C GLY A 94 3.61 -0.78 -5.57
N ALA A 95 2.68 -1.66 -5.17
CA ALA A 95 2.95 -3.10 -5.10
C ALA A 95 3.23 -3.72 -6.47
N TYR A 96 2.47 -3.34 -7.51
CA TYR A 96 2.73 -3.82 -8.88
C TYR A 96 4.07 -3.32 -9.41
N GLY A 97 4.46 -2.08 -9.09
CA GLY A 97 5.78 -1.53 -9.42
C GLY A 97 6.92 -2.31 -8.76
N LEU A 98 6.75 -2.70 -7.49
CA LEU A 98 7.71 -3.59 -6.81
C LEU A 98 7.84 -4.93 -7.54
N VAL A 99 6.73 -5.58 -7.88
CA VAL A 99 6.75 -6.85 -8.62
C VAL A 99 7.35 -6.68 -10.02
N ALA A 100 7.08 -5.57 -10.70
CA ALA A 100 7.69 -5.24 -11.99
C ALA A 100 9.21 -5.10 -11.88
N GLN A 101 9.71 -4.39 -10.85
CA GLN A 101 11.15 -4.26 -10.64
C GLN A 101 11.80 -5.62 -10.31
N VAL A 102 11.19 -6.43 -9.45
CA VAL A 102 11.66 -7.79 -9.17
C VAL A 102 11.70 -8.65 -10.43
N SER A 103 10.71 -8.50 -11.32
CA SER A 103 10.67 -9.22 -12.59
C SER A 103 11.90 -8.96 -13.46
N LEU A 104 12.35 -7.72 -13.51
CA LEU A 104 13.55 -7.32 -14.25
C LEU A 104 14.82 -7.90 -13.63
N GLU A 105 14.94 -7.87 -12.30
CA GLU A 105 16.10 -8.39 -11.57
C GLU A 105 16.28 -9.90 -11.77
N ILE A 106 15.19 -10.66 -11.87
CA ILE A 106 15.23 -12.12 -12.02
C ILE A 106 15.14 -12.60 -13.48
N GLY A 107 14.86 -11.70 -14.42
CA GLY A 107 14.71 -12.06 -15.83
C GLY A 107 13.39 -12.78 -16.18
N GLU A 108 12.32 -12.64 -15.38
CA GLU A 108 11.01 -13.25 -15.63
C GLU A 108 9.89 -12.26 -15.32
N ASN A 109 8.93 -12.09 -16.25
CA ASN A 109 7.76 -11.25 -16.02
C ASN A 109 6.77 -11.91 -15.03
N LEU A 110 6.83 -11.54 -13.75
CA LEU A 110 5.94 -12.02 -12.70
C LEU A 110 4.52 -11.44 -12.77
N LEU A 111 4.31 -10.37 -13.53
CA LEU A 111 2.99 -9.78 -13.75
C LEU A 111 2.22 -10.44 -14.90
N LYS A 112 2.85 -11.32 -15.70
CA LYS A 112 2.29 -11.84 -16.96
C LYS A 112 0.82 -12.30 -16.85
N ASP A 113 0.50 -13.07 -15.81
CA ASP A 113 -0.84 -13.66 -15.61
C ASP A 113 -1.75 -12.82 -14.67
N TRP A 114 -1.30 -11.66 -14.19
CA TRP A 114 -2.09 -10.81 -13.29
C TRP A 114 -3.33 -10.26 -14.01
N ASN A 115 -4.52 -10.52 -13.47
CA ASN A 115 -5.78 -10.02 -14.03
C ASN A 115 -6.47 -9.09 -13.03
N GLU A 116 -6.24 -7.79 -13.20
CA GLU A 116 -6.70 -6.74 -12.28
C GLU A 116 -8.22 -6.79 -12.07
N ARG A 117 -8.99 -6.82 -13.16
CA ARG A 117 -10.45 -6.81 -13.11
C ARG A 117 -11.01 -8.05 -12.43
N LYS A 118 -10.48 -9.24 -12.71
CA LYS A 118 -10.95 -10.48 -12.09
C LYS A 118 -10.64 -10.49 -10.59
N ASN A 119 -9.45 -10.03 -10.20
CA ASN A 119 -9.04 -9.95 -8.80
C ASN A 119 -9.92 -8.96 -8.03
N LEU A 120 -10.10 -7.76 -8.57
CA LEU A 120 -10.97 -6.75 -7.96
C LEU A 120 -12.43 -7.22 -7.89
N MET A 121 -12.95 -7.85 -8.95
CA MET A 121 -14.30 -8.41 -8.96
C MET A 121 -14.51 -9.44 -7.85
N THR A 122 -13.50 -10.26 -7.59
CA THR A 122 -13.54 -11.26 -6.51
C THR A 122 -13.60 -10.58 -5.13
N MET A 123 -12.78 -9.55 -4.91
CA MET A 123 -12.79 -8.77 -3.66
C MET A 123 -14.13 -8.04 -3.44
N VAL A 124 -14.64 -7.35 -4.46
CA VAL A 124 -15.92 -6.64 -4.41
C VAL A 124 -17.08 -7.61 -4.17
N SER A 125 -17.06 -8.79 -4.81
CA SER A 125 -18.07 -9.84 -4.59
C SER A 125 -18.01 -10.43 -3.19
N ALA A 126 -16.85 -10.41 -2.53
CA ALA A 126 -16.68 -10.78 -1.13
C ALA A 126 -17.10 -9.67 -0.14
N GLY A 127 -17.52 -8.50 -0.65
CA GLY A 127 -18.02 -7.39 0.15
C GLY A 127 -16.97 -6.32 0.50
N LEU A 128 -15.75 -6.40 -0.06
CA LEU A 128 -14.80 -5.30 0.06
C LEU A 128 -15.33 -4.06 -0.67
N ILE A 129 -15.02 -2.89 -0.12
CA ILE A 129 -15.54 -1.60 -0.58
C ILE A 129 -14.42 -0.73 -1.11
N ASP A 130 -14.77 0.17 -2.01
CA ASP A 130 -13.90 1.29 -2.37
C ASP A 130 -13.80 2.28 -1.19
N GLY A 131 -12.56 2.66 -0.85
CA GLY A 131 -12.24 3.52 0.29
C GLY A 131 -12.77 4.94 0.19
N ILE A 132 -13.03 5.46 -1.01
CA ILE A 132 -13.56 6.81 -1.27
C ILE A 132 -15.07 6.76 -1.50
N VAL A 133 -15.55 5.84 -2.34
CA VAL A 133 -16.98 5.70 -2.68
C VAL A 133 -17.78 5.09 -1.53
N LYS A 134 -17.12 4.35 -0.62
CA LYS A 134 -17.72 3.67 0.54
C LYS A 134 -18.79 2.63 0.17
N LYS A 135 -18.66 2.01 -0.99
CA LYS A 135 -19.57 0.98 -1.51
C LYS A 135 -18.78 -0.15 -2.17
N PRO A 136 -19.35 -1.38 -2.25
CA PRO A 136 -18.78 -2.45 -3.07
C PRO A 136 -19.03 -2.13 -4.54
N VAL A 137 -18.06 -1.48 -5.18
CA VAL A 137 -18.10 -1.08 -6.58
C VAL A 137 -16.78 -1.46 -7.25
N MET A 138 -16.78 -1.61 -8.58
CA MET A 138 -15.60 -1.96 -9.38
C MET A 138 -14.63 -0.77 -9.53
N SER A 139 -14.12 -0.29 -8.39
CA SER A 139 -13.16 0.80 -8.29
C SER A 139 -12.27 0.62 -7.06
N VAL A 140 -11.10 1.26 -7.09
CA VAL A 140 -10.22 1.44 -5.93
C VAL A 140 -9.85 2.92 -5.90
N ASP A 141 -9.87 3.52 -4.71
CA ASP A 141 -9.63 4.96 -4.49
C ASP A 141 -10.43 5.89 -5.41
N GLY A 142 -11.69 5.51 -5.68
CA GLY A 142 -12.59 6.26 -6.55
C GLY A 142 -12.24 6.19 -8.04
N LEU A 143 -11.20 5.45 -8.42
CA LEU A 143 -10.80 5.24 -9.81
C LEU A 143 -11.42 3.96 -10.34
N SER A 144 -12.00 4.02 -11.54
CA SER A 144 -12.65 2.85 -12.12
C SER A 144 -11.62 1.79 -12.50
N VAL A 145 -12.02 0.51 -12.42
CA VAL A 145 -11.18 -0.65 -12.74
C VAL A 145 -10.45 -0.55 -14.09
N GLU A 146 -11.03 0.16 -15.07
CA GLU A 146 -10.42 0.39 -16.40
C GLU A 146 -9.09 1.17 -16.32
N ILE A 147 -8.92 2.05 -15.33
CA ILE A 147 -7.65 2.76 -15.11
C ILE A 147 -6.62 1.80 -14.53
N HIS A 148 -7.00 1.00 -13.53
CA HIS A 148 -6.10 0.04 -12.90
C HIS A 148 -5.60 -1.01 -13.91
N GLU A 149 -6.48 -1.52 -14.77
CA GLU A 149 -6.10 -2.43 -15.87
C GLU A 149 -5.00 -1.81 -16.75
N LYS A 150 -5.18 -0.55 -17.19
CA LYS A 150 -4.20 0.14 -18.04
C LYS A 150 -2.85 0.34 -17.36
N ILE A 151 -2.82 0.63 -16.07
CA ILE A 151 -1.57 0.77 -15.31
C ILE A 151 -0.84 -0.57 -15.25
N VAL A 152 -1.55 -1.65 -14.93
CA VAL A 152 -0.97 -3.00 -14.92
C VAL A 152 -0.45 -3.38 -16.31
N GLU A 153 -1.22 -3.12 -17.36
CA GLU A 153 -0.86 -3.48 -18.73
C GLU A 153 0.37 -2.72 -19.21
N LEU A 154 0.48 -1.42 -18.86
CA LEU A 154 1.68 -0.63 -19.11
C LEU A 154 2.91 -1.21 -18.38
N LEU A 155 2.77 -1.64 -17.12
CA LEU A 155 3.86 -2.28 -16.39
C LEU A 155 4.29 -3.60 -17.04
N LYS A 156 3.34 -4.45 -17.45
CA LYS A 156 3.63 -5.70 -18.14
C LYS A 156 4.40 -5.47 -19.43
N GLU A 157 3.95 -4.52 -20.26
CA GLU A 157 4.62 -4.18 -21.52
C GLU A 157 6.02 -3.58 -21.29
N THR A 158 6.17 -2.75 -20.25
CA THR A 158 7.48 -2.18 -19.89
C THR A 158 8.47 -3.29 -19.50
N VAL A 159 8.03 -4.25 -18.68
CA VAL A 159 8.85 -5.40 -18.28
C VAL A 159 9.18 -6.26 -19.51
N ASN A 160 8.19 -6.63 -20.33
CA ASN A 160 8.41 -7.43 -21.54
C ASN A 160 9.38 -6.78 -22.53
N HIS A 161 9.38 -5.45 -22.64
CA HIS A 161 10.29 -4.72 -23.51
C HIS A 161 11.74 -4.73 -23.00
N GLN A 162 11.94 -4.86 -21.68
CA GLN A 162 13.27 -4.81 -21.06
C GLN A 162 13.91 -6.19 -20.84
N LEU A 163 13.09 -7.26 -20.76
CA LEU A 163 13.54 -8.65 -20.73
C LEU A 163 14.03 -9.13 -22.10
#